data_AF-R7XU29-F1
#
_entry.id   AF-R7XU29-F1
#
_cell.length_a   1.000
_cell.length_b   1.000
_cell.length_c   1.000
_cell.angle_alpha   90.00
_cell.angle_beta   90.00
_cell.angle_gamma   90.00
#
_symmetry.space_group_name_H-M   'P 1'
#
loop_
_entity.id
_entity.type
_entity.pdbx_description
1 polymer ?
#
loop_
_entity_poly.entity_id
_entity_poly.type
_entity_poly.pdbx_seq_one_letter_code
_entity_poly.pdbx_strand_id
1 'polypeptide(L)'
;MMSVDLATVGRASGRRTPHRRRTQMTHHARTGDRLSLTPALDAGEAAFLAGFGRRPGQVARIWPGQPAVPSPWIPCDEGCCLALAAGSVAAGQWLRFLIAEFLGESHQVDGSLDVPGPFGLGASLLIVEGGEVFEGELGDAS
;
A
#
# COMPACT_ATOMS: atom_id res chain seq x y z
N MET A 1 -52.19 48.13 -11.71
CA MET A 1 -53.08 47.26 -12.53
C MET A 1 -52.24 46.82 -13.72
N MET A 2 -51.82 45.58 -13.90
CA MET A 2 -52.49 44.31 -13.66
C MET A 2 -51.54 43.24 -13.08
N SER A 3 -52.05 42.44 -12.17
CA SER A 3 -51.60 41.06 -11.89
C SER A 3 -51.89 40.16 -13.09
N VAL A 4 -51.16 39.04 -13.23
CA VAL A 4 -51.67 37.65 -13.04
C VAL A 4 -50.52 36.65 -13.24
N ASP A 5 -50.64 35.57 -12.48
CA ASP A 5 -49.78 34.50 -12.04
C ASP A 5 -49.51 33.29 -12.97
N LEU A 6 -48.55 32.49 -12.49
CA LEU A 6 -48.45 31.02 -12.41
C LEU A 6 -48.21 30.10 -13.63
N ALA A 7 -47.13 29.33 -13.43
CA ALA A 7 -46.98 27.87 -13.56
C ALA A 7 -46.68 27.27 -14.95
N THR A 8 -45.58 26.51 -15.03
CA THR A 8 -45.66 25.04 -14.99
C THR A 8 -44.27 24.41 -14.91
N VAL A 9 -44.22 23.38 -14.05
CA VAL A 9 -43.10 22.54 -13.67
C VAL A 9 -42.71 21.60 -14.82
N GLY A 10 -41.44 21.62 -15.24
CA GLY A 10 -40.83 20.61 -16.11
C GLY A 10 -39.83 19.75 -15.35
N ARG A 11 -40.30 18.69 -14.70
CA ARG A 11 -39.45 17.60 -14.19
C ARG A 11 -38.86 16.83 -15.37
N ALA A 12 -37.53 16.85 -15.52
CA ALA A 12 -36.82 15.88 -16.36
C ALA A 12 -36.05 14.90 -15.46
N SER A 13 -36.41 13.63 -15.64
CA SER A 13 -36.00 12.46 -14.89
C SER A 13 -34.50 12.31 -14.70
N GLY A 14 -34.15 11.88 -13.49
CA GLY A 14 -32.81 11.48 -13.15
C GLY A 14 -32.31 10.31 -13.99
N ARG A 15 -31.03 10.41 -14.35
CA ARG A 15 -30.19 9.24 -14.61
C ARG A 15 -29.09 9.26 -13.56
N ARG A 16 -29.45 8.76 -12.36
CA ARG A 16 -28.45 8.38 -11.37
C ARG A 16 -27.82 7.09 -11.87
N THR A 17 -26.63 7.21 -12.43
CA THR A 17 -25.73 6.08 -12.63
C THR A 17 -25.55 5.41 -11.27
N PRO A 18 -25.81 4.10 -11.13
CA PRO A 18 -25.40 3.40 -9.93
C PRO A 18 -23.88 3.42 -9.91
N HIS A 19 -23.29 4.27 -9.07
CA HIS A 19 -21.93 4.04 -8.61
C HIS A 19 -21.95 2.66 -7.98
N ARG A 20 -21.47 1.71 -8.78
CA ARG A 20 -21.20 0.33 -8.40
C ARG A 20 -20.45 0.43 -7.08
N ARG A 21 -21.16 0.10 -5.99
CA ARG A 21 -20.57 -0.14 -4.68
C ARG A 21 -19.49 -1.17 -4.93
N ARG A 22 -18.26 -0.68 -5.10
CA ARG A 22 -17.06 -1.49 -5.00
C ARG A 22 -17.13 -1.96 -3.56
N THR A 23 -17.52 -3.21 -3.39
CA THR A 23 -17.45 -3.91 -2.12
C THR A 23 -16.07 -3.60 -1.57
N GLN A 24 -16.01 -2.72 -0.57
CA GLN A 24 -14.89 -2.65 0.35
C GLN A 24 -14.87 -4.05 0.95
N MET A 25 -14.08 -4.93 0.36
CA MET A 25 -13.43 -5.96 1.12
C MET A 25 -12.52 -5.18 2.05
N THR A 26 -13.06 -4.82 3.20
CA THR A 26 -12.27 -4.67 4.41
C THR A 26 -11.55 -6.00 4.56
N HIS A 27 -10.38 -6.11 3.93
CA HIS A 27 -9.33 -7.02 4.35
C HIS A 27 -9.02 -6.57 5.77
N HIS A 28 -9.79 -7.10 6.73
CA HIS A 28 -9.36 -7.23 8.10
C HIS A 28 -8.12 -8.12 8.04
N ALA A 29 -7.01 -7.44 7.76
CA ALA A 29 -5.66 -7.90 7.85
C ALA A 29 -5.54 -8.70 9.15
N ARG A 30 -5.15 -9.96 9.02
CA ARG A 30 -4.65 -10.69 10.19
C ARG A 30 -3.50 -9.85 10.73
N THR A 31 -3.51 -9.55 12.01
CA THR A 31 -2.35 -9.02 12.72
C THR A 31 -1.15 -9.90 12.36
N GLY A 32 -0.25 -9.43 11.48
CA GLY A 32 0.83 -10.22 10.88
C GLY A 32 1.03 -10.12 9.36
N ASP A 33 0.23 -9.34 8.63
CA ASP A 33 0.42 -9.10 7.18
C ASP A 33 0.86 -7.66 6.83
N ARG A 34 1.11 -6.82 7.85
CA ARG A 34 1.38 -5.38 7.70
C ARG A 34 2.41 -4.88 8.69
N LEU A 35 3.18 -3.89 8.25
CA LEU A 35 4.08 -3.08 9.07
C LEU A 35 3.42 -1.75 9.41
N SER A 36 3.56 -1.28 10.65
CA SER A 36 3.07 0.02 11.08
C SER A 36 4.03 1.14 10.72
N LEU A 37 3.49 2.32 10.44
CA LEU A 37 4.23 3.56 10.18
C LEU A 37 3.84 4.64 11.19
N THR A 38 4.85 5.26 11.82
CA THR A 38 4.64 6.37 12.76
C THR A 38 5.65 7.49 12.52
N PRO A 39 5.22 8.73 12.21
CA PRO A 39 3.86 9.12 11.85
C PRO A 39 3.37 8.45 10.56
N ALA A 40 2.06 8.50 10.32
CA ALA A 40 1.46 8.03 9.07
C ALA A 40 1.96 8.87 7.88
N LEU A 41 2.07 8.24 6.71
CA LEU A 41 2.37 8.93 5.46
C LEU A 41 1.28 9.92 5.10
N ASP A 42 1.66 11.07 4.55
CA ASP A 42 0.70 11.93 3.89
C ASP A 42 0.26 11.36 2.53
N ALA A 43 -0.75 12.00 1.93
CA ALA A 43 -1.32 11.54 0.65
C ALA A 43 -0.31 11.59 -0.52
N GLY A 44 0.62 12.54 -0.51
CA GLY A 44 1.67 12.67 -1.52
C GLY A 44 2.73 11.59 -1.39
N GLU A 45 3.18 11.33 -0.17
CA GLU A 45 4.12 10.26 0.16
C GLU A 45 3.56 8.88 -0.18
N ALA A 46 2.31 8.62 0.21
CA ALA A 46 1.63 7.36 -0.12
C ALA A 46 1.47 7.18 -1.65
N ALA A 47 1.10 8.24 -2.38
CA ALA A 47 0.99 8.20 -3.83
C ALA A 47 2.33 7.98 -4.52
N PHE A 48 3.40 8.59 -3.98
CA PHE A 48 4.76 8.42 -4.47
C PHE A 48 5.26 6.99 -4.27
N LEU A 49 5.10 6.43 -3.06
CA LEU A 49 5.49 5.04 -2.76
C LEU A 49 4.73 4.04 -3.63
N ALA A 50 3.42 4.25 -3.81
CA ALA A 50 2.59 3.44 -4.71
C ALA A 50 3.03 3.52 -6.19
N GLY A 51 3.83 4.52 -6.56
CA GLY A 51 4.44 4.65 -7.89
C GLY A 51 5.48 3.57 -8.19
N PHE A 52 6.25 3.13 -7.18
CA PHE A 52 7.30 2.11 -7.37
C PHE A 52 6.76 0.71 -7.68
N GLY A 53 5.52 0.41 -7.30
CA GLY A 53 4.88 -0.88 -7.55
C GLY A 53 4.27 -1.03 -8.94
N ARG A 54 4.28 0.02 -9.79
CA ARG A 54 3.60 -0.02 -11.09
C ARG A 54 4.47 -0.65 -12.18
N ARG A 55 3.87 -1.65 -12.84
CA ARG A 55 4.21 -2.36 -14.10
C ARG A 55 5.71 -2.65 -14.39
N PRO A 56 6.07 -3.92 -14.68
CA PRO A 56 7.40 -4.23 -15.19
C PRO A 56 7.69 -3.43 -16.46
N GLY A 57 8.86 -2.78 -16.51
CA GLY A 57 9.29 -1.93 -17.62
C GLY A 57 9.07 -0.42 -17.44
N GLN A 58 8.47 0.02 -16.34
CA GLN A 58 8.24 1.46 -16.03
C GLN A 58 8.79 1.89 -14.66
N VAL A 59 9.64 1.07 -14.04
CA VAL A 59 10.34 1.48 -12.82
C VAL A 59 11.34 2.56 -13.21
N ALA A 60 10.98 3.82 -13.00
CA ALA A 60 11.92 4.92 -13.11
C ALA A 60 12.99 4.67 -12.04
N ARG A 61 14.20 4.29 -12.49
CA ARG A 61 15.39 4.20 -11.62
C ARG A 61 15.87 5.61 -11.38
N ILE A 62 15.29 6.24 -10.38
CA ILE A 62 15.55 7.64 -10.03
C ILE A 62 16.57 7.75 -8.91
N TRP A 63 16.81 6.68 -8.15
CA TRP A 63 17.78 6.68 -7.05
C TRP A 63 18.90 5.64 -7.20
N PRO A 64 20.14 6.00 -6.82
CA PRO A 64 21.20 5.04 -6.58
C PRO A 64 20.75 3.97 -5.57
N GLY A 65 21.05 2.70 -5.83
CA GLY A 65 20.70 1.60 -4.93
C GLY A 65 19.22 1.16 -4.98
N GLN A 66 18.36 1.83 -5.75
CA GLN A 66 16.98 1.40 -5.94
C GLN A 66 16.92 -0.02 -6.53
N PRO A 67 16.16 -0.96 -5.90
CA PRO A 67 16.06 -2.32 -6.41
C PRO A 67 15.53 -2.38 -7.85
N ALA A 68 16.02 -3.35 -8.62
CA ALA A 68 15.77 -3.44 -10.06
C ALA A 68 14.34 -3.90 -10.43
N VAL A 69 13.61 -4.48 -9.49
CA VAL A 69 12.25 -5.00 -9.64
C VAL A 69 11.24 -4.03 -9.01
N PRO A 70 9.95 -4.01 -9.41
CA PRO A 70 8.95 -3.15 -8.79
C PRO A 70 8.86 -3.35 -7.27
N SER A 71 8.52 -2.29 -6.55
CA SER A 71 8.31 -2.37 -5.09
C SER A 71 7.08 -3.24 -4.79
N PRO A 72 7.18 -4.21 -3.86
CA PRO A 72 6.05 -5.00 -3.43
C PRO A 72 5.25 -4.33 -2.30
N TRP A 73 5.72 -3.20 -1.77
CA TRP A 73 5.09 -2.54 -0.63
C TRP A 73 3.97 -1.62 -1.09
N ILE A 74 2.80 -1.78 -0.47
CA ILE A 74 1.60 -1.01 -0.76
C ILE A 74 1.22 -0.25 0.52
N PRO A 75 1.16 1.09 0.50
CA PRO A 75 0.68 1.84 1.63
C PRO A 75 -0.84 1.65 1.75
N CYS A 76 -1.36 1.57 2.97
CA CYS A 76 -2.81 1.64 3.16
C CYS A 76 -3.35 3.02 2.80
N ASP A 77 -4.67 3.12 2.60
CA ASP A 77 -5.35 4.37 2.24
C ASP A 77 -5.16 5.48 3.30
N GLU A 78 -4.88 5.09 4.55
CA GLU A 78 -4.68 5.99 5.69
C GLU A 78 -3.20 6.36 5.91
N GLY A 79 -2.26 5.78 5.14
CA GLY A 79 -0.82 6.01 5.28
C GLY A 79 -0.16 5.42 6.54
N CYS A 80 -0.94 4.79 7.43
CA CYS A 80 -0.48 4.30 8.74
C CYS A 80 0.19 2.93 8.72
N CYS A 81 0.16 2.21 7.59
CA CYS A 81 0.79 0.91 7.46
C CYS A 81 1.19 0.56 6.02
N LEU A 82 2.15 -0.36 5.90
CA LEU A 82 2.56 -0.98 4.64
C LEU A 82 2.10 -2.44 4.62
N ALA A 83 1.42 -2.82 3.55
CA ALA A 83 1.08 -4.20 3.24
C ALA A 83 2.02 -4.76 2.16
N LEU A 84 2.27 -6.06 2.21
CA LEU A 84 3.06 -6.74 1.19
C LEU A 84 2.16 -7.28 0.07
N ALA A 85 2.50 -6.95 -1.18
CA ALA A 85 1.92 -7.59 -2.35
C ALA A 85 2.44 -9.04 -2.49
N ALA A 86 1.55 -9.97 -2.86
CA ALA A 86 1.89 -11.39 -2.93
C ALA A 86 3.05 -11.70 -3.90
N GLY A 87 3.86 -12.71 -3.55
CA GLY A 87 4.86 -13.32 -4.44
C GLY A 87 6.16 -12.54 -4.61
N SER A 88 6.53 -11.71 -3.64
CA SER A 88 7.75 -10.90 -3.74
C SER A 88 8.98 -11.56 -3.12
N VAL A 89 10.01 -11.75 -3.93
CA VAL A 89 11.35 -12.21 -3.50
C VAL A 89 12.27 -11.06 -3.07
N ALA A 90 11.85 -9.80 -3.25
CA ALA A 90 12.67 -8.61 -2.98
C ALA A 90 12.09 -7.73 -1.88
N ALA A 91 11.19 -8.28 -1.06
CA ALA A 91 10.48 -7.55 0.00
C ALA A 91 11.44 -6.86 0.97
N GLY A 92 12.36 -7.62 1.58
CA GLY A 92 13.32 -7.07 2.54
C GLY A 92 14.31 -6.08 1.90
N GLN A 93 14.78 -6.35 0.67
CA GLN A 93 15.65 -5.42 -0.06
C GLN A 93 14.97 -4.07 -0.30
N TRP A 94 13.72 -4.09 -0.77
CA TRP A 94 12.93 -2.87 -0.96
C TRP A 94 12.68 -2.13 0.35
N LEU A 95 12.39 -2.86 1.43
CA LEU A 95 12.10 -2.25 2.71
C LEU A 95 13.31 -1.50 3.28
N ARG A 96 14.51 -2.09 3.20
CA ARG A 96 15.76 -1.42 3.58
C ARG A 96 16.00 -0.16 2.76
N PHE A 97 15.79 -0.23 1.45
CA PHE A 97 15.90 0.93 0.57
C PHE A 97 14.90 2.03 0.96
N LEU A 98 13.63 1.69 1.18
CA LEU A 98 12.60 2.66 1.55
C LEU A 98 12.90 3.31 2.90
N ILE A 99 13.36 2.54 3.89
CA ILE A 99 13.76 3.09 5.19
C ILE A 99 14.94 4.05 5.05
N ALA A 100 15.99 3.65 4.33
CA ALA A 100 17.19 4.47 4.20
C ALA A 100 16.99 5.75 3.36
N GLU A 101 16.26 5.65 2.24
CA GLU A 101 16.25 6.70 1.21
C GLU A 101 14.95 7.51 1.14
N PHE A 102 13.82 6.94 1.57
CA PHE A 102 12.51 7.59 1.43
C PHE A 102 11.91 8.00 2.78
N LEU A 103 11.79 7.06 3.72
CA LEU A 103 11.21 7.30 5.04
C LEU A 103 12.19 8.01 5.97
N GLY A 104 13.46 7.60 5.93
CA GLY A 104 14.54 8.15 6.73
C GLY A 104 14.20 8.20 8.22
N GLU A 105 14.62 9.27 8.88
CA GLU A 105 14.33 9.54 10.29
C GLU A 105 12.92 10.13 10.50
N SER A 106 12.19 10.42 9.42
CA SER A 106 10.87 11.07 9.51
C SER A 106 9.76 10.10 9.84
N HIS A 107 9.94 8.80 9.54
CA HIS A 107 8.98 7.76 9.85
C HIS A 107 9.67 6.54 10.48
N GLN A 108 9.11 6.10 11.59
CA GLN A 108 9.42 4.82 12.18
C GLN A 108 8.58 3.72 11.52
N VAL A 109 9.24 2.63 11.16
CA VAL A 109 8.61 1.41 10.65
C VAL A 109 8.81 0.32 11.70
N ASP A 110 7.73 -0.34 12.12
CA ASP A 110 7.82 -1.45 13.06
C ASP A 110 6.86 -2.57 12.70
N GLY A 111 7.18 -3.76 13.19
CA GLY A 111 6.31 -4.93 13.14
C GLY A 111 6.99 -6.14 12.51
N SER A 112 6.21 -7.19 12.33
CA SER A 112 6.66 -8.39 11.66
C SER A 112 5.61 -8.86 10.64
N LEU A 113 6.09 -9.47 9.56
CA LEU A 113 5.22 -10.08 8.56
C LEU A 113 5.81 -11.36 7.99
N ASP A 114 4.91 -12.26 7.61
CA ASP A 114 5.27 -13.43 6.83
C ASP A 114 5.39 -13.05 5.35
N VAL A 115 6.57 -13.27 4.78
CA VAL A 115 6.84 -13.19 3.36
C VAL A 115 6.64 -14.58 2.76
N PRO A 116 5.60 -14.79 1.95
CA PRO A 116 5.42 -16.05 1.26
C PRO A 116 6.56 -16.23 0.26
N GLY A 117 7.29 -17.34 0.37
CA GLY A 117 8.32 -17.70 -0.59
C GLY A 117 7.74 -17.98 -1.98
N PRO A 118 8.61 -17.96 -3.00
CA PRO A 118 8.19 -18.25 -4.36
C PRO A 118 7.59 -19.65 -4.45
N PHE A 119 6.48 -19.79 -5.17
CA PHE A 119 5.77 -21.06 -5.36
C PHE A 119 5.30 -21.74 -4.06
N GLY A 120 5.16 -20.99 -2.96
CA GLY A 120 4.75 -21.54 -1.66
C GLY A 120 5.82 -22.39 -0.99
N LEU A 121 7.07 -22.31 -1.45
CA LEU A 121 8.22 -22.98 -0.85
C LEU A 121 8.90 -22.04 0.14
N GLY A 122 8.84 -22.39 1.42
CA GLY A 122 9.40 -21.60 2.52
C GLY A 122 8.59 -20.34 2.80
N ALA A 123 8.39 -20.02 4.07
CA ALA A 123 8.00 -18.68 4.49
C ALA A 123 9.21 -18.01 5.11
N SER A 124 9.45 -16.75 4.78
CA SER A 124 10.43 -15.94 5.49
C SER A 124 9.70 -14.99 6.41
N LEU A 125 10.17 -14.81 7.62
CA LEU A 125 9.69 -13.78 8.53
C LEU A 125 10.54 -12.53 8.31
N LEU A 126 9.90 -11.40 7.98
CA LEU A 126 10.52 -10.09 8.09
C LEU A 126 10.15 -9.48 9.42
N ILE A 127 11.15 -8.98 10.14
CA ILE A 127 10.97 -8.20 11.36
C ILE A 127 11.61 -6.84 11.13
N VAL A 128 10.89 -5.79 11.52
CA VAL A 128 11.39 -4.42 11.54
C VAL A 128 11.30 -3.88 12.95
N GLU A 129 12.43 -3.43 13.47
CA GLU A 129 12.53 -2.83 14.79
C GLU A 129 13.56 -1.70 14.74
N GLY A 130 13.17 -0.50 15.15
CA GLY A 130 14.08 0.64 15.20
C GLY A 130 14.68 1.04 13.84
N GLY A 131 13.97 0.76 12.74
CA GLY A 131 14.44 1.01 11.38
C GLY A 131 15.40 -0.05 10.80
N GLU A 132 15.72 -1.10 11.56
CA GLU A 132 16.52 -2.22 11.07
C GLU A 132 15.61 -3.33 10.54
N VAL A 133 16.02 -3.97 9.43
CA VAL A 133 15.25 -5.04 8.77
C VAL A 133 15.97 -6.37 8.89
N PHE A 134 15.36 -7.29 9.62
CA PHE A 134 15.82 -8.65 9.82
C PHE A 134 14.98 -9.62 8.98
N GLU A 135 15.63 -10.61 8.36
CA GLU A 135 14.96 -11.70 7.65
C GLU A 135 15.36 -13.03 8.28
N GLY A 136 14.37 -13.85 8.61
CA GLY A 136 14.57 -15.22 9.09
C GLY A 136 13.79 -16.19 8.23
N GLU A 137 14.31 -17.40 8.05
CA GLU A 137 13.55 -18.50 7.44
C GLU A 137 12.67 -19.15 8.51
N LEU A 138 11.37 -19.25 8.25
CA LEU A 138 10.48 -20.09 9.05
C LEU A 138 10.68 -21.52 8.56
N GLY A 139 11.46 -22.29 9.30
CA GLY A 139 11.59 -23.72 9.05
C GLY A 139 10.23 -24.40 9.11
N ASP A 140 10.03 -25.45 8.30
CA ASP A 140 8.84 -26.29 8.38
C ASP A 140 8.78 -26.86 9.81
N ALA A 141 7.80 -26.42 10.60
CA ALA A 141 7.54 -26.99 11.91
C ALA A 141 7.20 -28.48 11.71
N SER A 142 8.20 -29.33 11.92
CA SER A 142 8.15 -30.78 11.73
C SER A 142 7.55 -31.48 12.93
#